data_AF-A0A2G9SCU1-F1
#
_entry.id   AF-A0A2G9SCU1-F1
#
_cell.length_a   1.000
_cell.length_b   1.000
_cell.length_c   1.000
_cell.angle_alpha   90.00
_cell.angle_beta   90.00
_cell.angle_gamma   90.00
#
_symmetry.space_group_name_H-M   'P 1'
#
loop_
_entity.id
_entity.type
_entity.pdbx_description
1 polymer ?
#
loop_
_entity_poly.entity_id
_entity_poly.type
_entity_poly.pdbx_seq_one_letter_code
_entity_poly.pdbx_strand_id
1 'polypeptide(L)'
;MSMFSLFLSVQLPEWACAVQLAVHPERGSDLLQFYLESPVCRPITFAYSVLENTLSIEADHAIGKNETCQVFRLKAKSKAPFLDVLKTMMDTSLPLTIEEEEEWGSPECNMEHYRSIESYCPYQNIRPQSYPSVLITAYENDQRVPLSGLLRYVNKLRMAAEQYCQSSDLPDSKKPNILLDVYPGGSHCDSLPWEESLQKVSMHLSFLHKELNLNGCKPSRDNL
;
A
#
# COMPACT_ATOMS: atom_id res chain seq x y z
N MET A 1 38.28 2.51 -31.69
CA MET A 1 36.86 2.22 -31.98
C MET A 1 36.10 2.44 -30.68
N SER A 2 35.27 3.48 -30.65
CA SER A 2 34.49 3.88 -29.47
C SER A 2 33.41 2.84 -29.18
N MET A 3 33.43 2.21 -27.99
CA MET A 3 32.26 1.48 -27.49
C MET A 3 31.20 2.51 -27.13
N PHE A 4 30.22 2.71 -28.02
CA PHE A 4 28.99 3.37 -27.65
C PHE A 4 28.27 2.45 -26.66
N SER A 5 28.25 2.83 -25.37
CA SER A 5 27.30 2.28 -24.41
C SER A 5 25.90 2.69 -24.87
N LEU A 6 25.18 1.77 -25.50
CA LEU A 6 23.75 1.94 -25.79
C LEU A 6 23.02 1.94 -24.46
N PHE A 7 22.69 3.15 -23.96
CA PHE A 7 21.75 3.29 -22.86
C PHE A 7 20.36 3.04 -23.40
N LEU A 8 19.69 2.03 -22.85
CA LEU A 8 18.32 1.71 -23.18
C LEU A 8 17.42 2.10 -22.02
N SER A 9 16.48 3.00 -22.29
CA SER A 9 15.53 3.53 -21.31
C SER A 9 14.12 3.03 -21.65
N VAL A 10 13.48 2.35 -20.72
CA VAL A 10 12.07 1.96 -20.82
C VAL A 10 11.26 2.85 -19.88
N GLN A 11 10.23 3.53 -20.41
CA GLN A 11 9.33 4.33 -19.60
C GLN A 11 8.32 3.41 -18.90
N LEU A 12 8.34 3.42 -17.56
CA LEU A 12 7.38 2.67 -16.75
C LEU A 12 6.05 3.44 -16.66
N PRO A 13 4.93 2.75 -16.41
CA PRO A 13 3.65 3.40 -16.10
C PRO A 13 3.78 4.36 -14.89
N GLU A 14 3.10 5.50 -14.95
CA GLU A 14 3.21 6.57 -13.94
C GLU A 14 2.82 6.14 -12.52
N TRP A 15 2.02 5.08 -12.39
CA TRP A 15 1.59 4.54 -11.10
C TRP A 15 2.63 3.62 -10.44
N ALA A 16 3.69 3.20 -11.15
CA ALA A 16 4.67 2.24 -10.65
C ALA A 16 5.62 2.90 -9.64
N CYS A 17 5.63 2.41 -8.40
CA CYS A 17 6.44 2.97 -7.31
C CYS A 17 7.68 2.13 -6.98
N ALA A 18 7.73 0.87 -7.41
CA ALA A 18 8.88 -0.01 -7.24
C ALA A 18 8.95 -1.07 -8.35
N VAL A 19 10.16 -1.54 -8.61
CA VAL A 19 10.47 -2.64 -9.54
C VAL A 19 11.12 -3.76 -8.74
N GLN A 20 10.61 -4.99 -8.85
CA GLN A 20 11.24 -6.18 -8.26
C GLN A 20 11.42 -7.26 -9.33
N LEU A 21 12.58 -7.92 -9.36
CA LEU A 21 12.82 -9.01 -10.30
C LEU A 21 11.98 -10.24 -9.93
N ALA A 22 11.36 -10.88 -10.92
CA ALA A 22 10.49 -12.03 -10.69
C ALA A 22 11.26 -13.32 -10.42
N VAL A 23 12.41 -13.48 -11.07
CA VAL A 23 13.33 -14.62 -10.92
C VAL A 23 14.75 -14.08 -11.13
N HIS A 24 15.76 -14.72 -10.54
CA HIS A 24 17.15 -14.48 -10.97
C HIS A 24 17.29 -14.88 -12.44
N PRO A 25 17.65 -13.96 -13.36
CA PRO A 25 17.70 -14.28 -14.76
C PRO A 25 18.79 -15.32 -14.96
N GLU A 26 18.44 -16.44 -15.58
CA GLU A 26 19.43 -17.43 -15.97
C GLU A 26 20.43 -16.76 -16.91
N ARG A 27 21.73 -17.05 -16.74
CA ARG A 27 22.76 -16.49 -17.62
C ARG A 27 22.46 -16.91 -19.07
N GLY A 28 21.98 -15.97 -19.88
CA GLY A 28 21.69 -16.17 -21.31
C GLY A 28 20.21 -16.03 -21.70
N SER A 29 19.29 -15.70 -20.78
CA SER A 29 17.91 -15.38 -21.16
C SER A 29 17.79 -13.95 -21.69
N ASP A 30 17.22 -13.79 -22.89
CA ASP A 30 16.90 -12.49 -23.47
C ASP A 30 15.63 -11.86 -22.86
N LEU A 31 14.98 -12.57 -21.94
CA LEU A 31 13.76 -12.15 -21.25
C LEU A 31 14.09 -11.75 -19.81
N LEU A 32 13.70 -10.54 -19.43
CA LEU A 32 13.76 -10.05 -18.05
C LEU A 32 12.33 -9.93 -17.52
N GLN A 33 11.99 -10.73 -16.51
CA GLN A 33 10.68 -10.65 -15.84
C GLN A 33 10.80 -9.87 -14.54
N PHE A 34 9.88 -8.93 -14.32
CA PHE A 34 9.82 -8.11 -13.12
C PHE A 34 8.39 -7.72 -12.77
N TYR A 35 8.16 -7.41 -11.50
CA TYR A 35 6.91 -6.89 -10.99
C TYR A 35 7.03 -5.39 -10.78
N LEU A 36 6.01 -4.66 -11.23
CA LEU A 36 5.80 -3.28 -10.83
C LEU A 36 4.80 -3.24 -9.67
N GLU A 37 5.22 -2.64 -8.56
CA GLU A 37 4.40 -2.51 -7.38
C GLU A 37 3.88 -1.09 -7.21
N SER A 38 2.68 -0.98 -6.64
CA SER A 38 2.08 0.27 -6.20
C SER A 38 1.36 0.07 -4.87
N PRO A 39 1.31 1.08 -3.98
CA PRO A 39 0.56 1.02 -2.74
C PRO A 39 -0.94 0.74 -2.95
N VAL A 40 -1.48 1.11 -4.11
CA VAL A 40 -2.91 1.10 -4.43
C VAL A 40 -3.28 0.05 -5.49
N CYS A 41 -2.34 -0.41 -6.32
CA CYS A 41 -2.59 -1.40 -7.37
C CYS A 41 -2.05 -2.79 -6.99
N ARG A 42 -2.64 -3.86 -7.56
CA ARG A 42 -2.04 -5.20 -7.47
C ARG A 42 -0.70 -5.18 -8.21
N PRO A 43 0.33 -5.92 -7.75
CA PRO A 43 1.55 -6.11 -8.52
C PRO A 43 1.19 -6.64 -9.92
N ILE A 44 1.72 -6.00 -10.96
CA ILE A 44 1.53 -6.42 -12.34
C ILE A 44 2.87 -6.98 -12.82
N THR A 45 2.82 -8.17 -13.42
CA THR A 45 3.98 -8.81 -14.03
C THR A 45 4.23 -8.21 -15.40
N PHE A 46 5.46 -7.76 -15.60
CA PHE A 46 5.97 -7.32 -16.88
C PHE A 46 7.08 -8.24 -17.33
N ALA A 47 7.10 -8.51 -18.63
CA ALA A 47 8.20 -9.18 -19.31
C ALA A 47 8.82 -8.19 -20.29
N TYR A 48 10.13 -8.02 -20.20
CA TYR A 48 10.90 -7.21 -21.13
C TYR A 48 11.80 -8.12 -21.97
N SER A 49 11.63 -8.06 -23.29
CA SER A 49 12.51 -8.75 -24.25
C SER A 49 13.65 -7.81 -24.64
N VAL A 50 14.88 -8.16 -24.27
CA VAL A 50 16.10 -7.43 -24.62
C VAL A 50 16.34 -7.44 -26.12
N LEU A 51 16.03 -8.57 -26.77
CA LEU A 51 16.27 -8.80 -28.19
C LEU A 51 15.27 -8.03 -29.07
N GLU A 52 14.01 -8.00 -28.65
CA GLU A 52 12.92 -7.31 -29.36
C GLU A 52 12.72 -5.86 -28.90
N ASN A 53 13.39 -5.44 -27.81
CA ASN A 53 13.19 -4.15 -27.15
C ASN A 53 11.71 -3.82 -26.89
N THR A 54 10.97 -4.82 -26.39
CA THR A 54 9.52 -4.72 -26.15
C THR A 54 9.17 -5.06 -24.71
N LEU A 55 8.26 -4.27 -24.13
CA LEU A 55 7.67 -4.49 -22.83
C LEU A 55 6.25 -5.06 -23.04
N SER A 56 5.99 -6.26 -22.51
CA SER A 56 4.68 -6.89 -22.53
C SER A 56 4.14 -7.08 -21.11
N ILE A 57 2.81 -7.01 -20.98
CA ILE A 57 2.10 -7.29 -19.74
C ILE A 57 1.71 -8.76 -19.78
N GLU A 58 2.18 -9.55 -18.82
CA GLU A 58 1.71 -10.93 -18.67
C GLU A 58 0.41 -10.91 -17.85
N ALA A 59 -0.72 -11.15 -18.52
CA ALA A 59 -2.00 -11.35 -17.85
C ALA A 59 -1.97 -12.69 -17.10
N ASP A 60 -2.15 -12.63 -15.77
CA ASP A 60 -2.47 -13.72 -14.85
C ASP A 60 -1.87 -15.10 -15.21
N HIS A 61 -0.55 -15.22 -15.17
CA HIS A 61 0.06 -16.54 -14.98
C HIS A 61 0.16 -16.84 -13.49
N ALA A 62 -0.59 -17.86 -13.08
CA ALA A 62 -0.58 -18.42 -11.74
C ALA A 62 0.87 -18.63 -11.28
N ILE A 63 1.21 -18.01 -10.15
CA ILE A 63 2.45 -18.22 -9.42
C ILE A 63 2.72 -19.73 -9.35
N GLY A 64 3.83 -20.15 -9.96
CA GLY A 64 4.37 -21.49 -9.80
C GLY A 64 4.50 -21.82 -8.32
N LYS A 65 3.89 -22.91 -7.89
CA LYS A 65 4.08 -23.46 -6.55
C LYS A 65 5.58 -23.74 -6.33
N ASN A 66 6.09 -23.27 -5.18
CA ASN A 66 7.48 -23.34 -4.70
C ASN A 66 8.35 -22.26 -5.36
N GLU A 67 8.79 -21.21 -4.67
CA GLU A 67 9.47 -21.21 -3.38
C GLU A 67 8.86 -20.17 -2.42
N THR A 68 9.16 -20.29 -1.14
CA THR A 68 8.60 -19.49 -0.04
C THR A 68 9.01 -18.02 -0.11
N CYS A 69 8.44 -17.26 -1.04
CA CYS A 69 8.49 -15.80 -0.98
C CYS A 69 7.38 -15.35 -0.01
N GLN A 70 7.71 -15.31 1.28
CA GLN A 70 6.89 -14.57 2.24
C GLN A 70 7.04 -13.09 1.88
N VAL A 71 6.15 -12.59 1.01
CA VAL A 71 6.04 -11.16 0.73
C VAL A 71 5.57 -10.50 2.03
N PHE A 72 6.53 -10.07 2.82
CA PHE A 72 6.29 -9.21 3.96
C PHE A 72 6.09 -7.80 3.43
N ARG A 73 4.84 -7.43 3.22
CA ARG A 73 4.48 -6.05 2.91
C ARG A 73 4.82 -5.21 4.15
N LEU A 74 5.98 -4.55 4.12
CA LEU A 74 6.34 -3.54 5.11
C LEU A 74 5.27 -2.47 5.07
N LYS A 75 4.50 -2.42 6.16
CA LYS A 75 3.32 -1.58 6.34
C LYS A 75 3.69 -0.12 6.17
N ALA A 76 2.92 0.58 5.34
CA ALA A 76 2.83 2.02 5.40
C ALA A 76 2.41 2.42 6.82
N LYS A 77 3.36 2.90 7.61
CA LYS A 77 3.06 3.61 8.85
C LYS A 77 2.32 4.86 8.44
N SER A 78 1.00 4.87 8.59
CA SER A 78 0.24 6.08 8.41
C SER A 78 -0.42 6.52 9.70
N LYS A 79 0.03 7.67 10.20
CA LYS A 79 -0.64 8.40 11.27
C LYS A 79 -1.71 9.24 10.59
N ALA A 80 -2.98 8.99 10.93
CA ALA A 80 -4.11 9.72 10.36
C ALA A 80 -4.06 9.79 8.81
N PRO A 81 -4.09 8.64 8.09
CA PRO A 81 -3.95 8.64 6.64
C PRO A 81 -5.12 9.35 5.95
N PHE A 82 -4.81 10.19 4.96
CA PHE A 82 -5.80 10.74 4.06
C PHE A 82 -6.21 9.71 2.99
N LEU A 83 -7.31 8.98 3.24
CA LEU A 83 -7.69 7.79 2.44
C LEU A 83 -8.91 7.96 1.52
N ASP A 84 -9.70 9.00 1.73
CA ASP A 84 -10.92 9.30 0.97
C ASP A 84 -10.75 10.64 0.24
N VAL A 85 -9.68 10.73 -0.57
CA VAL A 85 -9.22 11.95 -1.25
C VAL A 85 -10.35 12.53 -2.10
N LEU A 86 -10.94 11.71 -2.97
CA LEU A 86 -12.00 12.16 -3.88
C LEU A 86 -13.17 12.77 -3.13
N LYS A 87 -13.69 12.09 -2.09
CA LYS A 87 -14.84 12.61 -1.35
C LYS A 87 -14.50 13.90 -0.62
N THR A 88 -13.30 14.01 -0.07
CA THR A 88 -12.86 15.20 0.67
C THR A 88 -12.69 16.38 -0.28
N MET A 89 -12.00 16.18 -1.41
CA MET A 89 -11.79 17.22 -2.42
C MET A 89 -13.09 17.61 -3.18
N MET A 90 -14.15 16.82 -3.07
CA MET A 90 -15.49 17.15 -3.57
C MET A 90 -16.34 17.91 -2.54
N ASP A 91 -15.85 18.13 -1.32
CA ASP A 91 -16.55 18.82 -0.24
C ASP A 91 -15.83 20.12 0.13
N THR A 92 -16.24 21.21 -0.52
CA THR A 92 -15.70 22.57 -0.31
C THR A 92 -16.12 23.19 1.03
N SER A 93 -16.98 22.53 1.81
CA SER A 93 -17.30 22.97 3.18
C SER A 93 -16.23 22.59 4.20
N LEU A 94 -15.32 21.68 3.86
CA LEU A 94 -14.21 21.29 4.71
C LEU A 94 -13.09 22.35 4.69
N PRO A 95 -12.48 22.65 5.86
CA PRO A 95 -11.62 23.81 6.01
C PRO A 95 -10.33 23.77 5.16
N LEU A 96 -9.82 22.58 4.85
CA LEU A 96 -8.58 22.43 4.09
C LEU A 96 -8.78 22.19 2.59
N THR A 97 -9.99 21.83 2.15
CA THR A 97 -10.24 21.44 0.75
C THR A 97 -9.87 22.54 -0.22
N ILE A 98 -10.23 23.79 0.08
CA ILE A 98 -9.94 24.94 -0.79
C ILE A 98 -8.42 25.20 -0.86
N GLU A 99 -7.72 25.09 0.26
CA GLU A 99 -6.25 25.26 0.32
C GLU A 99 -5.52 24.13 -0.42
N GLU A 100 -6.12 22.94 -0.46
CA GLU A 100 -5.58 21.73 -1.07
C GLU A 100 -5.87 21.63 -2.59
N GLU A 101 -6.71 22.50 -3.17
CA GLU A 101 -6.99 22.48 -4.61
C GLU A 101 -5.74 22.75 -5.47
N GLU A 102 -4.79 23.56 -4.98
CA GLU A 102 -3.53 23.81 -5.69
C GLU A 102 -2.64 22.56 -5.76
N GLU A 103 -2.76 21.66 -4.78
CA GLU A 103 -1.97 20.43 -4.69
C GLU A 103 -2.63 19.27 -5.45
N TRP A 104 -3.93 19.03 -5.21
CA TRP A 104 -4.63 17.86 -5.74
C TRP A 104 -5.48 18.14 -6.98
N GLY A 105 -5.81 19.41 -7.22
CA GLY A 105 -6.80 19.85 -8.18
C GLY A 105 -8.22 19.93 -7.58
N SER A 106 -9.10 20.67 -8.27
CA SER A 106 -10.52 20.77 -7.94
C SER A 106 -11.37 19.75 -8.74
N PRO A 107 -11.73 18.58 -8.18
CA PRO A 107 -12.57 17.59 -8.87
C PRO A 107 -14.03 18.03 -8.99
N GLU A 108 -14.49 18.97 -8.14
CA GLU A 108 -15.85 19.53 -8.22
C GLU A 108 -16.03 20.33 -9.53
N CYS A 109 -15.00 21.09 -9.91
CA CYS A 109 -15.05 21.98 -11.06
C CYS A 109 -14.40 21.42 -12.33
N ASN A 110 -13.55 20.38 -12.22
CA ASN A 110 -12.84 19.80 -13.35
C ASN A 110 -12.95 18.27 -13.40
N MET A 111 -13.57 17.76 -14.47
CA MET A 111 -13.75 16.33 -14.73
C MET A 111 -12.42 15.57 -14.93
N GLU A 112 -11.38 16.23 -15.44
CA GLU A 112 -10.05 15.61 -15.58
C GLU A 112 -9.43 15.41 -14.20
N HIS A 113 -9.52 16.41 -13.30
CA HIS A 113 -9.08 16.26 -11.92
C HIS A 113 -9.87 15.19 -11.19
N TYR A 114 -11.20 15.14 -11.38
CA TYR A 114 -12.05 14.07 -10.83
C TYR A 114 -11.52 12.69 -11.20
N ARG A 115 -11.31 12.43 -12.50
CA ARG A 115 -10.85 11.13 -13.00
C ARG A 115 -9.45 10.79 -12.49
N SER A 116 -8.56 11.78 -12.47
CA SER A 116 -7.21 11.62 -11.94
C SER A 116 -7.24 11.24 -10.46
N ILE A 117 -7.96 12.00 -9.63
CA ILE A 117 -8.10 11.73 -8.20
C ILE A 117 -8.77 10.36 -7.95
N GLU A 118 -9.84 10.05 -8.67
CA GLU A 118 -10.52 8.76 -8.58
C GLU A 118 -9.58 7.58 -8.86
N SER A 119 -8.70 7.71 -9.85
CA SER A 119 -7.79 6.63 -10.27
C SER A 119 -6.82 6.15 -9.17
N TYR A 120 -6.41 7.04 -8.27
CA TYR A 120 -5.49 6.70 -7.17
C TYR A 120 -6.14 6.76 -5.78
N CYS A 121 -7.36 7.26 -5.65
CA CYS A 121 -8.03 7.41 -4.35
C CYS A 121 -8.14 6.05 -3.63
N PRO A 122 -7.51 5.87 -2.44
CA PRO A 122 -7.48 4.58 -1.76
C PRO A 122 -8.87 4.02 -1.48
N TYR A 123 -9.80 4.86 -1.01
CA TYR A 123 -11.17 4.45 -0.71
C TYR A 123 -11.91 3.96 -1.97
N GLN A 124 -11.77 4.64 -3.11
CA GLN A 124 -12.47 4.26 -4.34
C GLN A 124 -11.95 2.95 -4.91
N ASN A 125 -10.64 2.71 -4.78
CA ASN A 125 -9.97 1.53 -5.33
C ASN A 125 -10.00 0.29 -4.42
N ILE A 126 -10.76 0.31 -3.32
CA ILE A 126 -11.03 -0.90 -2.53
C ILE A 126 -11.92 -1.85 -3.33
N ARG A 127 -11.40 -3.06 -3.58
CA ARG A 127 -12.07 -4.14 -4.31
C ARG A 127 -11.74 -5.50 -3.68
N PRO A 128 -12.54 -6.56 -3.92
CA PRO A 128 -12.22 -7.89 -3.42
C PRO A 128 -10.86 -8.37 -3.92
N GLN A 129 -9.88 -8.46 -3.02
CA GLN A 129 -8.54 -8.94 -3.30
C GLN A 129 -7.81 -9.35 -2.02
N SER A 130 -6.68 -10.03 -2.19
CA SER A 130 -5.75 -10.28 -1.09
C SER A 130 -5.16 -8.96 -0.61
N TYR A 131 -5.49 -8.57 0.61
CA TYR A 131 -4.90 -7.43 1.31
C TYR A 131 -3.92 -7.90 2.37
N PRO A 132 -2.88 -7.12 2.69
CA PRO A 132 -2.05 -7.36 3.87
C PRO A 132 -2.82 -7.04 5.14
N SER A 133 -2.31 -7.51 6.28
CA SER A 133 -2.71 -6.98 7.58
C SER A 133 -2.33 -5.49 7.70
N VAL A 134 -3.26 -4.65 8.17
CA VAL A 134 -3.10 -3.19 8.22
C VAL A 134 -3.33 -2.63 9.63
N LEU A 135 -2.34 -1.85 10.07
CA LEU A 135 -2.24 -0.94 11.21
C LEU A 135 -2.70 0.48 10.87
N ILE A 136 -3.95 0.87 11.12
CA ILE A 136 -4.37 2.29 10.98
C ILE A 136 -4.47 2.93 12.35
N THR A 137 -3.88 4.12 12.49
CA THR A 137 -4.02 4.95 13.69
C THR A 137 -4.79 6.22 13.36
N ALA A 138 -5.65 6.65 14.28
CA ALA A 138 -6.49 7.82 14.16
C ALA A 138 -6.59 8.58 15.48
N TYR A 139 -7.03 9.83 15.41
CA TYR A 139 -7.42 10.59 16.60
C TYR A 139 -8.90 10.93 16.52
N GLU A 140 -9.56 10.94 17.68
CA GLU A 140 -11.00 11.21 17.78
C GLU A 140 -11.39 12.60 17.27
N ASN A 141 -10.58 13.62 17.61
CA ASN A 141 -10.85 15.03 17.32
C ASN A 141 -9.97 15.59 16.19
N ASP A 142 -9.47 14.72 15.31
CA ASP A 142 -8.67 15.17 14.17
C ASP A 142 -9.52 15.98 13.18
N GLN A 143 -9.23 17.27 13.07
CA GLN A 143 -9.91 18.18 12.14
C GLN A 143 -9.32 18.15 10.73
N ARG A 144 -8.11 17.61 10.56
CA ARG A 144 -7.46 17.49 9.24
C ARG A 144 -7.91 16.23 8.52
N VAL A 145 -7.98 15.13 9.26
CA VAL A 145 -8.41 13.83 8.73
C VAL A 145 -9.56 13.28 9.56
N PRO A 146 -10.82 13.56 9.16
CA PRO A 146 -11.98 13.17 9.95
C PRO A 146 -12.02 11.66 10.20
N LEU A 147 -12.20 11.26 11.47
CA LEU A 147 -12.31 9.85 11.88
C LEU A 147 -13.38 9.09 11.09
N SER A 148 -14.46 9.76 10.69
CA SER A 148 -15.53 9.18 9.89
C SER A 148 -15.04 8.63 8.54
N GLY A 149 -14.05 9.27 7.90
CA GLY A 149 -13.42 8.79 6.67
C GLY A 149 -12.65 7.49 6.88
N LEU A 150 -11.89 7.42 7.97
CA LEU A 150 -11.13 6.23 8.35
C LEU A 150 -12.04 5.06 8.71
N LEU A 151 -13.12 5.30 9.43
CA LEU A 151 -14.12 4.28 9.75
C LEU A 151 -14.76 3.69 8.49
N ARG A 152 -15.16 4.54 7.53
CA ARG A 152 -15.69 4.07 6.22
C ARG A 152 -14.66 3.23 5.48
N TYR A 153 -13.41 3.70 5.41
CA TYR A 153 -12.31 2.99 4.75
C TYR A 153 -12.08 1.61 5.36
N VAL A 154 -11.93 1.53 6.68
CA VAL A 154 -11.69 0.27 7.40
C VAL A 154 -12.85 -0.70 7.21
N ASN A 155 -14.09 -0.21 7.26
CA ASN A 155 -15.27 -1.04 7.01
C ASN A 155 -15.26 -1.61 5.58
N LYS A 156 -15.07 -0.75 4.56
CA LYS A 156 -15.03 -1.18 3.16
C LYS A 156 -13.88 -2.16 2.90
N LEU A 157 -12.71 -1.92 3.49
CA LEU A 157 -11.52 -2.78 3.36
C LEU A 157 -11.77 -4.17 3.97
N ARG A 158 -12.37 -4.23 5.16
CA ARG A 158 -12.74 -5.51 5.81
C ARG A 158 -13.74 -6.29 4.97
N MET A 159 -14.77 -5.63 4.45
CA MET A 159 -15.76 -6.28 3.59
C MET A 159 -15.13 -6.82 2.30
N ALA A 160 -14.24 -6.06 1.66
CA ALA A 160 -13.55 -6.50 0.44
C ALA A 160 -12.60 -7.67 0.70
N ALA A 161 -11.85 -7.65 1.81
CA ALA A 161 -11.00 -8.76 2.22
C ALA A 161 -11.81 -10.03 2.53
N GLU A 162 -12.93 -9.89 3.24
CA GLU A 162 -13.86 -10.97 3.54
C GLU A 162 -14.42 -11.61 2.27
N GLN A 163 -14.94 -10.79 1.36
CA GLN A 163 -15.49 -11.25 0.08
C GLN A 163 -14.44 -12.03 -0.74
N TYR A 164 -13.18 -11.57 -0.73
CA TYR A 164 -12.10 -12.26 -1.41
C TYR A 164 -11.80 -13.63 -0.77
N CYS A 165 -11.71 -13.70 0.57
CA CYS A 165 -11.49 -14.95 1.30
C CYS A 165 -12.60 -15.98 0.99
N GLN A 166 -13.86 -15.55 0.98
CA GLN A 166 -15.01 -16.39 0.66
C GLN A 166 -14.98 -16.91 -0.78
N SER A 167 -14.55 -16.08 -1.74
CA SER A 167 -14.44 -16.49 -3.15
C SER A 167 -13.24 -17.42 -3.46
N SER A 168 -12.24 -17.46 -2.58
CA SER A 168 -10.96 -18.10 -2.84
C SER A 168 -10.70 -19.37 -2.01
N ASP A 169 -11.69 -19.83 -1.22
CA ASP A 169 -11.59 -20.94 -0.25
C ASP A 169 -10.32 -20.88 0.62
N LEU A 170 -9.91 -19.67 1.00
CA LEU A 170 -8.68 -19.46 1.77
C LEU A 170 -8.91 -19.85 3.24
N PRO A 171 -7.97 -20.59 3.87
CA PRO A 171 -8.06 -20.90 5.29
C PRO A 171 -8.00 -19.62 6.13
N ASP A 172 -8.67 -19.61 7.29
CA ASP A 172 -8.74 -18.46 8.21
C ASP A 172 -7.36 -17.88 8.57
N SER A 173 -6.32 -18.71 8.58
CA SER A 173 -4.93 -18.30 8.83
C SER A 173 -4.35 -17.32 7.80
N LYS A 174 -5.00 -17.15 6.64
CA LYS A 174 -4.59 -16.21 5.57
C LYS A 174 -5.41 -14.92 5.57
N LYS A 175 -6.38 -14.76 6.47
CA LYS A 175 -7.17 -13.53 6.57
C LYS A 175 -6.33 -12.38 7.14
N PRO A 176 -6.35 -11.18 6.54
CA PRO A 176 -5.58 -10.06 7.05
C PRO A 176 -6.14 -9.50 8.36
N ASN A 177 -5.26 -9.14 9.27
CA ASN A 177 -5.59 -8.39 10.48
C ASN A 177 -5.69 -6.90 10.15
N ILE A 178 -6.92 -6.39 9.99
CA ILE A 178 -7.18 -4.96 9.73
C ILE A 178 -7.65 -4.30 11.03
N LEU A 179 -6.78 -3.53 11.65
CA LEU A 179 -7.00 -2.86 12.93
C LEU A 179 -7.04 -1.33 12.76
N LEU A 180 -7.94 -0.70 13.49
CA LEU A 180 -8.02 0.76 13.66
C LEU A 180 -7.84 1.06 15.14
N ASP A 181 -6.75 1.74 15.48
CA ASP A 181 -6.43 2.20 16.82
C ASP A 181 -6.76 3.70 16.91
N VAL A 182 -7.71 4.06 17.76
CA VAL A 182 -8.24 5.43 17.88
C VAL A 182 -7.79 6.01 19.21
N TYR A 183 -7.03 7.11 19.16
CA TYR A 183 -6.61 7.82 20.35
C TYR A 183 -7.69 8.83 20.79
N PRO A 184 -8.10 8.81 22.07
CA PRO A 184 -9.13 9.71 22.57
C PRO A 184 -8.62 11.15 22.66
N GLY A 185 -9.50 12.11 22.42
CA GLY A 185 -9.27 13.54 22.70
C GLY A 185 -8.23 14.27 21.81
N GLY A 186 -7.23 13.57 21.28
CA GLY A 186 -6.10 14.18 20.57
C GLY A 186 -6.42 14.63 19.14
N SER A 187 -5.43 15.31 18.55
CA SER A 187 -5.39 15.80 17.18
C SER A 187 -4.00 15.61 16.59
N HIS A 188 -3.89 15.68 15.26
CA HIS A 188 -2.65 15.53 14.51
C HIS A 188 -1.51 16.46 14.99
N CYS A 189 -1.84 17.59 15.62
CA CYS A 189 -0.88 18.62 16.06
C CYS A 189 -0.47 18.52 17.53
N ASP A 190 -1.02 17.58 18.30
CA ASP A 190 -0.78 17.55 19.74
C ASP A 190 0.58 16.93 20.06
N SER A 191 1.36 17.67 20.87
CA SER A 191 2.59 17.13 21.46
C SER A 191 2.21 16.15 22.56
N LEU A 192 2.38 14.87 22.28
CA LEU A 192 2.07 13.81 23.23
C LEU A 192 3.21 13.70 24.27
N PRO A 193 2.88 13.39 25.54
CA PRO A 193 3.87 12.96 26.52
C PRO A 193 4.72 11.80 25.97
N TRP A 194 5.96 11.68 26.46
CA TRP A 194 6.89 10.66 25.96
C TRP A 194 6.39 9.23 26.24
N GLU A 195 5.67 9.02 27.35
CA GLU A 195 5.08 7.73 27.71
C GLU A 195 4.05 7.26 26.68
N GLU A 196 3.16 8.16 26.25
CA GLU A 196 2.18 7.86 25.20
C GLU A 196 2.87 7.58 23.86
N SER A 197 3.95 8.29 23.56
CA SER A 197 4.78 8.04 22.38
C SER A 197 5.38 6.63 22.40
N LEU A 198 5.85 6.14 23.56
CA LEU A 198 6.34 4.78 23.71
C LEU A 198 5.25 3.73 23.55
N GLN A 199 4.06 3.95 24.09
CA GLN A 199 2.93 3.03 23.92
C GLN A 199 2.56 2.89 22.45
N LYS A 200 2.50 3.99 21.70
CA LYS A 200 2.24 3.97 20.24
C LYS A 200 3.30 3.19 19.47
N VAL A 201 4.58 3.42 19.78
CA VAL A 201 5.69 2.68 19.15
C VAL A 201 5.61 1.18 19.50
N SER A 202 5.35 0.85 20.76
CA SER A 202 5.21 -0.52 21.22
C SER A 202 4.08 -1.25 20.51
N MET A 203 2.92 -0.61 20.34
CA MET A 203 1.78 -1.17 19.60
C MET A 203 2.16 -1.48 18.14
N HIS A 204 2.82 -0.54 17.46
CA HIS A 204 3.27 -0.74 16.08
C HIS A 204 4.26 -1.89 15.94
N LEU A 205 5.26 -1.95 16.83
CA LEU A 205 6.26 -3.00 16.82
C LEU A 205 5.65 -4.36 17.16
N SER A 206 4.75 -4.43 18.13
CA SER A 206 4.02 -5.66 18.47
C SER A 206 3.20 -6.17 17.30
N PHE A 207 2.47 -5.28 16.63
CA PHE A 207 1.71 -5.63 15.43
C PHE A 207 2.61 -6.11 14.29
N LEU A 208 3.76 -5.47 14.05
CA LEU A 208 4.73 -5.95 13.07
C LEU A 208 5.30 -7.30 13.47
N HIS A 209 5.74 -7.45 14.71
CA HIS A 209 6.33 -8.68 15.23
C HIS A 209 5.39 -9.89 15.09
N LYS A 210 4.10 -9.68 15.37
CA LYS A 210 3.06 -10.68 15.19
C LYS A 210 2.87 -11.05 13.72
N GLU A 211 2.67 -10.07 12.84
CA GLU A 211 2.41 -10.34 11.42
C GLU A 211 3.64 -10.89 10.67
N LEU A 212 4.84 -10.57 11.14
CA LEU A 212 6.11 -11.08 10.61
C LEU A 212 6.53 -12.42 11.23
N ASN A 213 5.75 -12.97 12.19
CA ASN A 213 6.05 -14.21 12.90
C ASN A 213 7.45 -14.26 13.56
N LEU A 214 7.94 -13.14 14.10
CA LEU A 214 9.29 -13.01 14.65
C LEU A 214 9.50 -13.69 16.02
N ASN A 215 8.47 -14.37 16.56
CA ASN A 215 8.47 -15.04 17.86
C ASN A 215 9.55 -16.14 18.04
N GLY A 216 10.18 -16.60 16.96
CA GLY A 216 11.22 -17.64 17.00
C GLY A 216 12.65 -17.14 17.26
N CYS A 217 12.91 -15.83 17.14
CA CYS A 217 14.27 -15.29 17.20
C CYS A 217 14.61 -14.78 18.61
N LYS A 218 14.79 -15.68 19.59
CA LYS A 218 15.44 -15.31 20.85
C LYS A 218 16.95 -15.29 20.63
N PRO A 219 17.68 -14.21 20.97
CA PRO A 219 19.13 -14.27 20.98
C PRO A 219 19.57 -15.39 21.94
N SER A 220 20.51 -16.23 21.51
CA SER A 220 21.08 -17.23 22.41
C SER A 220 21.67 -16.51 23.62
N ARG A 221 21.38 -17.03 24.82
CA ARG A 221 21.87 -16.47 26.08
C ARG A 221 23.37 -16.68 26.29
N ASP A 222 24.09 -17.13 25.27
CA ASP A 222 25.46 -17.60 25.37
C ASP A 222 26.52 -16.48 25.24
N ASN A 223 26.12 -15.21 25.18
CA ASN A 223 27.03 -14.06 25.11
C ASN A 223 26.66 -12.95 26.11
N LEU A 224 26.47 -13.31 27.39
CA LEU A 224 26.52 -12.38 28.53
C LEU A 224 27.63 -12.80 29.49
#